data_AF-A0A662RZV9-F1
#
_entry.id   AF-A0A662RZV9-F1
#
_cell.length_a   1.000
_cell.length_b   1.000
_cell.length_c   1.000
_cell.angle_alpha   90.00
_cell.angle_beta   90.00
_cell.angle_gamma   90.00
#
_symmetry.space_group_name_H-M   'P 1'
#
loop_
_entity.id
_entity.type
_entity.pdbx_description
1 polymer ?
#
loop_
_entity_poly.entity_id
_entity_poly.type
_entity_poly.pdbx_seq_one_letter_code
_entity_poly.pdbx_strand_id
1 'polypeptide(L)'
;MSEMALQGSSEFERKLERIFGQDAVVEKGIHLSLGPWGVPRFMEEYLTMRECAGLTPSMCARRVSSILRRYRPEPSEKNLKLDQLMSEGELTIMDFFTVTTDIRKGVHRLSIPCLDLKKGMVHPRVLREHENLLRNGVWGMGRLIYDPKLSFGTKDSDPVSLVELVPYQISSLDISEFQEARSKFSDEEWVDLLVKSLGLNP
;
A
#
# COMPACT_ATOMS: atom_id res chain seq x y z
N MET A 1 0.55 34.86 19.96
CA MET A 1 1.50 33.94 19.30
C MET A 1 0.83 32.66 18.79
N SER A 2 -0.27 32.17 19.40
CA SER A 2 -1.00 30.97 18.94
C SER A 2 -1.86 31.19 17.68
N GLU A 3 -2.50 32.36 17.52
CA GLU A 3 -3.39 32.64 16.37
C GLU A 3 -2.65 32.86 15.03
N MET A 4 -1.44 33.44 15.05
CA MET A 4 -0.67 33.67 13.81
C MET A 4 -0.07 32.38 13.23
N ALA A 5 0.23 31.38 14.06
CA ALA A 5 0.72 30.08 13.60
C ALA A 5 -0.39 29.25 12.91
N LEU A 6 -1.63 29.39 13.39
CA LEU A 6 -2.81 28.74 12.80
C LEU A 6 -3.21 29.38 11.45
N GLN A 7 -3.08 30.69 11.29
CA GLN A 7 -3.34 31.38 10.01
C GLN A 7 -2.32 31.01 8.93
N GLY A 8 -1.02 30.94 9.28
CA GLY A 8 0.06 30.60 8.36
C GLY A 8 0.03 29.16 7.83
N SER A 9 -0.41 28.18 8.65
CA SER A 9 -0.58 26.79 8.20
C SER A 9 -1.64 26.67 7.11
N SER A 10 -2.75 27.41 7.26
CA SER A 10 -3.87 27.31 6.32
C SER A 10 -3.58 27.94 4.94
N GLU A 11 -2.75 29.00 4.88
CA GLU A 11 -2.38 29.63 3.61
C GLU A 11 -1.36 28.78 2.85
N PHE A 12 -0.40 28.20 3.57
CA PHE A 12 0.57 27.26 3.02
C PHE A 12 -0.10 25.98 2.51
N GLU A 13 -1.03 25.38 3.26
CA GLU A 13 -1.79 24.20 2.83
C GLU A 13 -2.62 24.48 1.57
N ARG A 14 -3.34 25.61 1.51
CA ARG A 14 -4.07 26.02 0.30
C ARG A 14 -3.14 26.22 -0.91
N LYS A 15 -1.92 26.71 -0.67
CA LYS A 15 -0.90 26.86 -1.71
C LYS A 15 -0.44 25.50 -2.23
N LEU A 16 -0.27 24.51 -1.36
CA LEU A 16 0.04 23.12 -1.73
C LEU A 16 -1.07 22.50 -2.57
N GLU A 17 -2.33 22.59 -2.13
CA GLU A 17 -3.49 22.06 -2.86
C GLU A 17 -3.61 22.68 -4.26
N ARG A 18 -3.35 23.98 -4.39
CA ARG A 18 -3.40 24.67 -5.69
C ARG A 18 -2.29 24.21 -6.65
N ILE A 19 -1.12 23.85 -6.13
CA ILE A 19 0.06 23.55 -6.94
C ILE A 19 0.13 22.06 -7.30
N PHE A 20 -0.15 21.17 -6.35
CA PHE A 20 -0.02 19.71 -6.51
C PHE A 20 -1.37 18.98 -6.59
N GLY A 21 -2.49 19.69 -6.41
CA GLY A 21 -3.83 19.10 -6.36
C GLY A 21 -4.19 18.54 -4.99
N GLN A 22 -5.50 18.34 -4.76
CA GLN A 22 -6.02 17.77 -3.50
C GLN A 22 -5.56 16.32 -3.28
N ASP A 23 -5.29 15.59 -4.36
CA ASP A 23 -4.86 14.20 -4.29
C ASP A 23 -3.39 14.06 -3.83
N ALA A 24 -2.60 15.13 -3.85
CA ALA A 24 -1.20 15.09 -3.40
C ALA A 24 -1.01 15.57 -1.95
N VAL A 25 -2.05 16.17 -1.35
CA VAL A 25 -1.99 16.79 -0.03
C VAL A 25 -2.83 15.98 0.96
N VAL A 26 -2.15 15.32 1.89
CA VAL A 26 -2.81 14.60 2.98
C VAL A 26 -2.83 15.49 4.22
N GLU A 27 -4.01 15.72 4.79
CA GLU A 27 -4.15 16.41 6.07
C GLU A 27 -3.47 15.57 7.17
N LYS A 28 -2.28 16.01 7.58
CA LYS A 28 -1.47 15.33 8.60
C LYS A 28 -2.11 15.57 9.97
N GLY A 29 -2.86 14.58 10.44
CA GLY A 29 -3.53 14.63 11.74
C GLY A 29 -4.44 13.43 12.04
N ILE A 30 -4.87 12.72 11.00
CA ILE A 30 -5.63 11.48 11.16
C ILE A 30 -4.65 10.32 11.38
N HIS A 31 -4.14 10.17 12.60
CA HIS A 31 -3.40 8.97 12.99
C HIS A 31 -4.40 7.87 13.34
N LEU A 32 -4.54 6.89 12.46
CA LEU A 32 -5.51 5.82 12.62
C LEU A 32 -5.08 4.76 13.64
N SER A 33 -3.86 4.88 14.17
CA SER A 33 -3.27 3.96 15.16
C SER A 33 -3.42 2.51 14.70
N LEU A 34 -3.04 2.23 13.45
CA LEU A 34 -3.17 0.91 12.83
C LEU A 34 -2.00 -0.01 13.16
N GLY A 35 -1.21 0.31 14.20
CA GLY A 35 -0.15 -0.52 14.76
C GLY A 35 -0.53 -2.00 14.96
N PRO A 36 -1.74 -2.34 15.45
CA PRO A 36 -2.18 -3.74 15.57
C PRO A 36 -2.22 -4.51 14.24
N TRP A 37 -2.40 -3.82 13.12
CA TRP A 37 -2.47 -4.42 11.78
C TRP A 37 -1.09 -4.65 11.16
N GLY A 38 -0.02 -4.14 11.78
CA GLY A 38 1.35 -4.24 11.25
C GLY A 38 1.50 -3.60 9.87
N VAL A 39 0.69 -2.58 9.58
CA VAL A 39 0.72 -1.84 8.31
C VAL A 39 1.70 -0.66 8.44
N PRO A 40 2.54 -0.37 7.43
CA PRO A 40 3.41 0.79 7.46
C PRO A 40 2.62 2.11 7.40
N ARG A 41 3.21 3.18 7.93
CA ARG A 41 2.60 4.52 7.98
C ARG A 41 2.13 5.03 6.60
N PHE A 42 2.92 4.82 5.54
CA PHE A 42 2.53 5.25 4.20
C PHE A 42 1.24 4.57 3.71
N MET A 43 0.93 3.35 4.18
CA MET A 43 -0.33 2.70 3.86
C MET A 43 -1.50 3.31 4.62
N GLU A 44 -1.28 3.77 5.86
CA GLU A 44 -2.31 4.52 6.59
C GLU A 44 -2.66 5.80 5.83
N GLU A 45 -1.66 6.53 5.35
CA GLU A 45 -1.83 7.74 4.55
C GLU A 45 -2.56 7.44 3.23
N TYR A 46 -2.14 6.41 2.50
CA TYR A 46 -2.80 5.99 1.26
C TYR A 46 -4.28 5.62 1.48
N LEU A 47 -4.58 4.81 2.51
CA LEU A 47 -5.94 4.41 2.82
C LEU A 47 -6.79 5.60 3.27
N THR A 48 -6.20 6.54 4.02
CA THR A 48 -6.88 7.77 4.44
C THR A 48 -7.24 8.62 3.23
N MET A 49 -6.29 8.88 2.34
CA MET A 49 -6.50 9.66 1.14
C MET A 49 -7.61 9.05 0.26
N ARG A 50 -7.59 7.73 0.05
CA ARG A 50 -8.53 7.04 -0.83
C ARG A 50 -9.93 6.86 -0.24
N GLU A 51 -10.01 6.57 1.06
CA GLU A 51 -11.26 6.10 1.68
C GLU A 51 -11.93 7.13 2.57
N CYS A 52 -11.22 8.19 2.97
CA CYS A 52 -11.69 9.14 3.97
C CYS A 52 -12.00 10.55 3.46
N ALA A 53 -12.07 10.74 2.15
CA ALA A 53 -12.49 12.02 1.56
C ALA A 53 -13.84 12.49 2.16
N GLY A 54 -13.84 13.66 2.80
CA GLY A 54 -15.01 14.27 3.44
C GLY A 54 -15.50 13.58 4.73
N LEU A 55 -14.71 12.67 5.32
CA LEU A 55 -15.06 11.99 6.57
C LEU A 55 -14.42 12.66 7.79
N THR A 56 -15.12 12.63 8.93
CA THR A 56 -14.50 12.98 10.21
C THR A 56 -13.43 11.94 10.59
N PRO A 57 -12.42 12.29 11.42
CA PRO A 57 -11.38 11.35 11.81
C PRO A 57 -11.90 10.04 12.42
N SER A 58 -12.96 10.09 13.22
CA SER A 58 -13.56 8.90 13.83
C SER A 58 -14.28 8.00 12.81
N MET A 59 -14.96 8.58 11.81
CA MET A 59 -15.58 7.85 10.72
C MET A 59 -14.54 7.22 9.80
N CYS A 60 -13.48 7.96 9.49
CA CYS A 60 -12.33 7.48 8.73
C CYS A 60 -11.71 6.24 9.41
N ALA A 61 -11.41 6.34 10.71
CA ALA A 61 -10.82 5.23 11.47
C ALA A 61 -11.67 3.96 11.44
N ARG A 62 -12.99 4.11 11.59
CA ARG A 62 -13.93 2.98 11.51
C ARG A 62 -13.94 2.36 10.12
N ARG A 63 -13.95 3.19 9.07
CA ARG A 63 -13.96 2.72 7.67
C ARG A 63 -12.69 1.96 7.32
N VAL A 64 -11.53 2.55 7.58
CA VAL A 64 -10.23 1.91 7.31
C VAL A 64 -10.07 0.63 8.13
N SER A 65 -10.43 0.64 9.41
CA SER A 65 -10.41 -0.58 10.23
C SER A 65 -11.33 -1.68 9.69
N SER A 66 -12.47 -1.32 9.09
CA SER A 66 -13.37 -2.29 8.44
C SER A 66 -12.77 -2.88 7.16
N ILE A 67 -12.04 -2.07 6.38
CA ILE A 67 -11.35 -2.54 5.18
C ILE A 67 -10.23 -3.50 5.58
N LEU A 68 -9.43 -3.15 6.59
CA LEU A 68 -8.36 -3.99 7.10
C LEU A 68 -8.91 -5.31 7.66
N ARG A 69 -9.95 -5.28 8.51
CA ARG A 69 -10.64 -6.51 8.98
C ARG A 69 -11.10 -7.42 7.86
N ARG A 70 -11.55 -6.84 6.74
CA ARG A 70 -12.09 -7.62 5.62
C ARG A 70 -11.01 -8.27 4.77
N TYR A 71 -9.93 -7.53 4.50
CA TYR A 71 -8.95 -7.92 3.48
C TYR A 71 -7.59 -8.32 4.06
N ARG A 72 -7.26 -7.92 5.28
CA ARG A 72 -5.99 -8.26 5.94
C ARG A 72 -6.26 -9.25 7.07
N PRO A 73 -6.20 -10.56 6.81
CA PRO A 73 -6.47 -11.56 7.83
C PRO A 73 -5.43 -11.48 8.95
N GLU A 74 -5.88 -11.72 10.18
CA GLU A 74 -4.97 -11.87 11.30
C GLU A 74 -4.20 -13.20 11.18
N PRO A 75 -2.98 -13.30 11.74
CA PRO A 75 -2.21 -14.56 11.71
C PRO A 75 -2.98 -15.77 12.29
N SER A 76 -3.89 -15.54 13.23
CA SER A 76 -4.80 -16.53 13.81
C SER A 76 -5.84 -17.06 12.81
N GLU A 77 -6.22 -16.26 11.80
CA GLU A 77 -7.22 -16.58 10.79
C GLU A 77 -6.64 -17.25 9.53
N LYS A 78 -5.31 -17.39 9.45
CA LYS A 78 -4.59 -17.98 8.32
C LYS A 78 -5.26 -19.23 7.76
N ASN A 79 -5.52 -20.23 8.62
CA ASN A 79 -6.04 -21.52 8.15
C ASN A 79 -7.50 -21.41 7.67
N LEU A 80 -8.30 -20.50 8.25
CA LEU A 80 -9.66 -20.24 7.79
C LEU A 80 -9.64 -19.62 6.38
N LYS A 81 -8.69 -18.72 6.10
CA LYS A 81 -8.55 -18.11 4.79
C LYS A 81 -7.99 -19.06 3.73
N LEU A 82 -7.08 -19.95 4.11
CA LEU A 82 -6.60 -21.00 3.20
C LEU A 82 -7.72 -22.00 2.87
N ASP A 83 -8.54 -22.38 3.85
CA ASP A 83 -9.73 -23.22 3.62
C ASP A 83 -10.76 -22.53 2.71
N GLN A 84 -11.02 -21.23 2.94
CA GLN A 84 -11.84 -20.41 2.07
C GLN A 84 -11.29 -20.38 0.63
N LEU A 85 -9.98 -20.15 0.47
CA LEU A 85 -9.34 -20.13 -0.84
C LEU A 85 -9.44 -21.48 -1.56
N MET A 86 -9.31 -22.60 -0.86
CA MET A 86 -9.48 -23.94 -1.45
C MET A 86 -10.93 -24.23 -1.87
N SER A 87 -11.91 -23.78 -1.07
CA SER A 87 -13.33 -24.06 -1.30
C SER A 87 -13.97 -23.14 -2.33
N GLU A 88 -13.67 -21.84 -2.28
CA GLU A 88 -14.19 -20.82 -3.20
C GLU A 88 -13.33 -20.70 -4.47
N GLY A 89 -12.11 -21.21 -4.46
CA GLY A 89 -11.17 -21.20 -5.58
C GLY A 89 -10.39 -19.89 -5.72
N GLU A 90 -10.85 -18.79 -5.13
CA GLU A 90 -10.11 -17.53 -5.11
C GLU A 90 -10.25 -16.78 -3.78
N LEU A 91 -9.30 -15.90 -3.51
CA LEU A 91 -9.29 -15.05 -2.32
C LEU A 91 -8.57 -13.75 -2.62
N THR A 92 -9.15 -12.62 -2.20
CA THR A 92 -8.49 -11.31 -2.30
C THR A 92 -8.06 -10.84 -0.92
N ILE A 93 -6.78 -10.51 -0.77
CA ILE A 93 -6.18 -10.07 0.50
C ILE A 93 -5.30 -8.83 0.34
N MET A 94 -5.15 -8.09 1.43
CA MET A 94 -4.19 -7.02 1.59
C MET A 94 -2.97 -7.52 2.36
N ASP A 95 -1.81 -7.50 1.70
CA ASP A 95 -0.55 -7.79 2.36
C ASP A 95 0.66 -7.20 1.64
N PHE A 96 1.83 -7.46 2.21
CA PHE A 96 3.11 -7.29 1.56
C PHE A 96 3.48 -8.54 0.76
N PHE A 97 3.63 -8.38 -0.54
CA PHE A 97 3.98 -9.45 -1.47
C PHE A 97 5.44 -9.33 -1.89
N THR A 98 6.19 -10.42 -1.78
CA THR A 98 7.55 -10.52 -2.32
C THR A 98 7.69 -11.76 -3.18
N VAL A 99 8.59 -11.71 -4.15
CA VAL A 99 8.88 -12.84 -5.03
C VAL A 99 10.38 -13.12 -5.05
N THR A 100 10.72 -14.40 -4.96
CA THR A 100 12.10 -14.89 -5.10
C THR A 100 12.20 -15.85 -6.29
N THR A 101 13.29 -15.77 -7.04
CA THR A 101 13.53 -16.65 -8.21
C THR A 101 14.35 -17.87 -7.78
N ASP A 102 13.78 -19.07 -7.93
CA ASP A 102 14.49 -20.34 -7.76
C ASP A 102 14.95 -20.84 -9.13
N ILE A 103 16.16 -20.43 -9.52
CA ILE A 103 16.75 -20.76 -10.83
C ILE A 103 16.86 -22.28 -11.04
N ARG A 104 17.19 -23.03 -9.98
CA ARG A 104 17.35 -24.50 -10.08
C ARG A 104 16.05 -25.19 -10.47
N LYS A 105 14.92 -24.65 -10.02
CA LYS A 105 13.59 -25.16 -10.35
C LYS A 105 12.91 -24.41 -11.50
N GLY A 106 13.49 -23.30 -11.96
CA GLY A 106 12.89 -22.45 -12.98
C GLY A 106 11.56 -21.82 -12.56
N VAL A 107 11.40 -21.47 -11.29
CA VAL A 107 10.14 -20.94 -10.74
C VAL A 107 10.32 -19.63 -9.97
N HIS A 108 9.24 -18.85 -9.89
CA HIS A 108 9.15 -17.67 -9.04
C HIS A 108 8.23 -17.96 -7.85
N ARG A 109 8.78 -17.84 -6.65
CA ARG A 109 8.07 -18.10 -5.38
C ARG A 109 7.61 -16.81 -4.74
N LEU A 110 6.31 -16.68 -4.63
CA LEU A 110 5.60 -15.69 -3.86
C LEU A 110 5.68 -15.99 -2.35
N SER A 111 5.89 -14.93 -1.57
CA SER A 111 5.72 -14.93 -0.12
C SER A 111 4.62 -13.96 0.29
N ILE A 112 3.76 -14.42 1.20
CA ILE A 112 2.63 -13.68 1.78
C ILE A 112 2.67 -13.87 3.31
N PRO A 113 3.15 -12.88 4.07
CA PRO A 113 3.31 -12.99 5.52
C PRO A 113 2.03 -13.36 6.31
N CYS A 114 0.88 -12.75 6.01
CA CYS A 114 -0.36 -12.95 6.77
C CYS A 114 -0.93 -14.37 6.63
N LEU A 115 -0.62 -15.04 5.52
CA LEU A 115 -0.96 -16.45 5.29
C LEU A 115 0.19 -17.41 5.65
N ASP A 116 1.36 -16.88 6.05
CA ASP A 116 2.62 -17.65 6.21
C ASP A 116 2.90 -18.55 4.99
N LEU A 117 2.55 -18.05 3.80
CA LEU A 117 2.78 -18.73 2.53
C LEU A 117 4.15 -18.30 2.01
N LYS A 118 5.06 -19.26 1.77
CA LYS A 118 6.46 -18.98 1.35
C LYS A 118 6.82 -19.56 -0.02
N LYS A 119 5.92 -20.35 -0.60
CA LYS A 119 6.16 -21.09 -1.83
C LYS A 119 5.04 -20.91 -2.85
N GLY A 120 4.11 -19.99 -2.60
CA GLY A 120 3.06 -19.66 -3.56
C GLY A 120 3.65 -19.29 -4.91
N MET A 121 2.86 -19.38 -5.96
CA MET A 121 3.27 -19.05 -7.30
C MET A 121 2.80 -17.64 -7.67
N VAL A 122 3.38 -17.09 -8.73
CA VAL A 122 2.97 -15.80 -9.27
C VAL A 122 2.79 -15.93 -10.77
N HIS A 123 1.67 -15.43 -11.27
CA HIS A 123 1.40 -15.47 -12.69
C HIS A 123 2.40 -14.56 -13.44
N PRO A 124 3.00 -15.02 -14.57
CA PRO A 124 4.05 -14.26 -15.27
C PRO A 124 3.65 -12.83 -15.68
N ARG A 125 2.35 -12.61 -15.94
CA ARG A 125 1.82 -11.26 -16.22
C ARG A 125 2.02 -10.30 -15.06
N VAL A 126 1.72 -10.73 -13.83
CA VAL A 126 1.86 -9.91 -12.61
C VAL A 126 3.31 -9.48 -12.42
N LEU A 127 4.27 -10.36 -12.70
CA LEU A 127 5.70 -10.02 -12.63
C LEU A 127 6.14 -8.98 -13.66
N ARG A 128 5.57 -9.02 -14.87
CA ARG A 128 5.86 -8.02 -15.91
C ARG A 128 5.28 -6.66 -15.57
N GLU A 129 4.12 -6.63 -14.93
CA GLU A 129 3.42 -5.40 -14.52
C GLU A 129 4.01 -4.80 -13.24
N HIS A 130 4.59 -5.62 -12.37
CA HIS A 130 5.07 -5.21 -11.05
C HIS A 130 6.47 -5.75 -10.74
N GLU A 131 7.49 -5.20 -11.40
CA GLU A 131 8.89 -5.61 -11.23
C GLU A 131 9.40 -5.51 -9.77
N ASN A 132 8.82 -4.60 -8.98
CA ASN A 132 9.20 -4.40 -7.58
C ASN A 132 8.93 -5.63 -6.71
N LEU A 133 8.05 -6.55 -7.13
CA LEU A 133 7.87 -7.84 -6.47
C LEU A 133 9.20 -8.64 -6.38
N LEU A 134 10.06 -8.52 -7.38
CA LEU A 134 11.37 -9.20 -7.44
C LEU A 134 12.51 -8.42 -6.78
N ARG A 135 12.27 -7.16 -6.38
CA ARG A 135 13.29 -6.25 -5.84
C ARG A 135 13.10 -6.08 -4.34
N ASN A 136 12.12 -5.26 -3.98
CA ASN A 136 11.88 -4.76 -2.63
C ASN A 136 10.50 -5.15 -2.09
N GLY A 137 9.70 -5.89 -2.87
CA GLY A 137 8.33 -6.25 -2.52
C GLY A 137 7.34 -5.11 -2.76
N VAL A 138 6.06 -5.44 -2.65
CA VAL A 138 4.95 -4.53 -2.92
C VAL A 138 3.87 -4.73 -1.87
N TRP A 139 3.49 -3.64 -1.21
CA TRP A 139 2.24 -3.59 -0.46
C TRP A 139 1.08 -3.36 -1.42
N GLY A 140 0.01 -4.14 -1.29
CA GLY A 140 -1.14 -3.98 -2.17
C GLY A 140 -2.30 -4.89 -1.84
N MET A 141 -3.30 -4.87 -2.73
CA MET A 141 -4.39 -5.84 -2.77
C MET A 141 -4.06 -6.92 -3.79
N GLY A 142 -3.86 -8.15 -3.34
CA GLY A 142 -3.54 -9.30 -4.19
C GLY A 142 -4.73 -10.24 -4.31
N ARG A 143 -5.05 -10.65 -5.55
CA ARG A 143 -6.01 -11.72 -5.81
C ARG A 143 -5.26 -13.03 -6.03
N LEU A 144 -5.57 -14.00 -5.17
CA LEU A 144 -5.04 -15.36 -5.18
C LEU A 144 -6.06 -16.31 -5.81
N ILE A 145 -5.58 -17.29 -6.55
CA ILE A 145 -6.37 -18.43 -7.01
C ILE A 145 -5.75 -19.71 -6.46
N TYR A 146 -6.59 -20.69 -6.14
CA TYR A 146 -6.18 -22.06 -5.87
C TYR A 146 -6.50 -22.93 -7.08
N ASP A 147 -5.46 -23.49 -7.70
CA ASP A 147 -5.60 -24.48 -8.75
C ASP A 147 -4.52 -25.57 -8.61
N PRO A 148 -4.88 -26.78 -8.14
CA PRO A 148 -3.92 -27.88 -7.98
C PRO A 148 -3.43 -28.48 -9.30
N LYS A 149 -4.04 -28.11 -10.44
CA LYS A 149 -3.60 -28.54 -11.77
C LYS A 149 -2.65 -27.53 -12.41
N LEU A 150 -2.62 -26.30 -11.91
CA LEU A 150 -1.77 -25.24 -12.44
C LEU A 150 -0.32 -25.49 -12.02
N SER A 151 0.58 -25.44 -13.00
CA SER A 151 2.00 -25.63 -12.79
C SER A 151 2.77 -24.56 -13.54
N PHE A 152 3.70 -23.89 -12.85
CA PHE A 152 4.66 -22.99 -13.47
C PHE A 152 6.04 -23.61 -13.33
N GLY A 153 6.56 -24.18 -14.42
CA GLY A 153 7.92 -24.73 -14.48
C GLY A 153 8.11 -26.12 -13.86
N THR A 154 7.43 -26.46 -12.75
CA THR A 154 7.55 -27.79 -12.10
C THR A 154 6.22 -28.41 -11.71
N LYS A 155 6.15 -29.75 -11.73
CA LYS A 155 4.96 -30.52 -11.31
C LYS A 155 4.59 -30.33 -9.83
N ASP A 156 5.56 -29.93 -9.00
CA ASP A 156 5.38 -29.67 -7.56
C ASP A 156 5.22 -28.16 -7.27
N SER A 157 4.59 -27.42 -8.19
CA SER A 157 4.23 -26.02 -7.95
C SER A 157 3.21 -25.94 -6.82
N ASP A 158 3.31 -24.91 -5.99
CA ASP A 158 2.27 -24.65 -4.99
C ASP A 158 0.95 -24.31 -5.71
N PRO A 159 -0.19 -24.85 -5.26
CA PRO A 159 -1.47 -24.63 -5.94
C PRO A 159 -1.99 -23.20 -5.80
N VAL A 160 -1.43 -22.40 -4.87
CA VAL A 160 -1.83 -21.01 -4.67
C VAL A 160 -1.02 -20.09 -5.56
N SER A 161 -1.71 -19.25 -6.35
CA SER A 161 -1.09 -18.34 -7.31
C SER A 161 -1.62 -16.92 -7.19
N LEU A 162 -0.74 -15.92 -7.13
CA LEU A 162 -1.09 -14.50 -7.30
C LEU A 162 -1.29 -14.20 -8.79
N VAL A 163 -2.50 -13.74 -9.14
CA VAL A 163 -2.90 -13.51 -10.54
C VAL A 163 -3.20 -12.05 -10.86
N GLU A 164 -3.34 -11.24 -9.83
CA GLU A 164 -3.62 -9.82 -9.93
C GLU A 164 -3.10 -9.12 -8.68
N LEU A 165 -2.51 -7.95 -8.87
CA LEU A 165 -2.00 -7.12 -7.79
C LEU A 165 -2.37 -5.67 -8.07
N VAL A 166 -2.96 -5.01 -7.09
CA VAL A 166 -3.18 -3.57 -7.09
C VAL A 166 -2.27 -2.96 -6.03
N PRO A 167 -1.11 -2.39 -6.41
CA PRO A 167 -0.18 -1.78 -5.47
C PRO A 167 -0.80 -0.59 -4.72
N TYR A 168 -0.49 -0.47 -3.43
CA TYR A 168 -0.72 0.73 -2.64
C TYR A 168 0.51 1.61 -2.70
N GLN A 169 0.69 2.22 -3.86
CA GLN A 169 1.71 3.23 -4.08
C GLN A 169 1.01 4.58 -4.17
N ILE A 170 1.58 5.57 -3.48
CA ILE A 170 1.37 6.96 -3.88
C ILE A 170 1.94 7.03 -5.31
N SER A 171 1.14 7.57 -6.23
CA SER A 171 1.48 7.71 -7.64
C SER A 171 2.95 8.09 -7.81
N SER A 172 3.62 7.47 -8.79
CA SER A 172 5.01 7.73 -9.14
C SER A 172 5.35 9.19 -8.94
N LEU A 173 6.26 9.48 -8.01
CA LEU A 173 6.76 10.83 -7.77
C LEU A 173 7.32 11.36 -9.08
N ASP A 174 6.61 12.27 -9.74
CA ASP A 174 7.15 12.97 -10.90
C ASP A 174 8.07 14.07 -10.40
N ILE A 175 9.37 13.77 -10.37
CA ILE A 175 10.39 14.72 -9.94
C ILE A 175 10.31 16.00 -10.77
N SER A 176 9.88 15.92 -12.03
CA SER A 176 9.73 17.08 -12.92
C SER A 176 8.67 18.05 -12.39
N GLU A 177 7.55 17.52 -11.87
CA GLU A 177 6.49 18.33 -11.24
C GLU A 177 7.02 19.10 -10.02
N PHE A 178 7.86 18.44 -9.20
CA PHE A 178 8.51 19.09 -8.06
C PHE A 178 9.54 20.15 -8.50
N GLN A 179 10.28 19.89 -9.56
CA GLN A 179 11.24 20.85 -10.13
C GLN A 179 10.52 22.11 -10.65
N GLU A 180 9.40 21.95 -11.37
CA GLU A 180 8.59 23.07 -11.84
C GLU A 180 7.96 23.85 -10.69
N ALA A 181 7.44 23.12 -9.69
CA ALA A 181 6.82 23.71 -8.51
C ALA A 181 7.80 24.52 -7.66
N ARG A 182 9.09 24.18 -7.64
CA ARG A 182 10.13 24.87 -6.83
C ARG A 182 10.12 26.39 -7.00
N SER A 183 9.91 26.87 -8.23
CA SER A 183 9.87 28.30 -8.55
C SER A 183 8.71 29.05 -7.89
N LYS A 184 7.69 28.33 -7.40
CA LYS A 184 6.49 28.88 -6.77
C LYS A 184 6.61 29.01 -5.25
N PHE A 185 7.72 28.58 -4.64
CA PHE A 185 7.97 28.61 -3.20
C PHE A 185 9.21 29.44 -2.86
N SER A 186 9.19 30.12 -1.70
CA SER A 186 10.41 30.64 -1.08
C SER A 186 11.29 29.51 -0.57
N ASP A 187 12.55 29.81 -0.25
CA ASP A 187 13.48 28.82 0.31
C ASP A 187 12.95 28.25 1.63
N GLU A 188 12.36 29.09 2.48
CA GLU A 188 11.77 28.72 3.76
C GLU A 188 10.55 27.81 3.59
N GLU A 189 9.64 28.19 2.68
CA GLU A 189 8.46 27.38 2.34
C GLU A 189 8.85 26.03 1.73
N TRP A 190 9.92 26.00 0.92
CA TRP A 190 10.40 24.77 0.30
C TRP A 190 11.03 23.83 1.32
N VAL A 191 11.81 24.36 2.26
CA VAL A 191 12.36 23.57 3.37
C VAL A 191 11.23 23.03 4.24
N ASP A 192 10.22 23.85 4.56
CA ASP A 192 9.06 23.41 5.34
C ASP A 192 8.27 22.31 4.61
N LEU A 193 8.06 22.43 3.30
CA LEU A 193 7.46 21.38 2.47
C LEU A 193 8.23 20.06 2.56
N LEU A 194 9.55 20.10 2.39
CA LEU A 194 10.40 18.89 2.43
C LEU A 194 10.42 18.23 3.81
N VAL A 195 10.53 19.02 4.88
CA VAL A 195 10.52 18.51 6.26
C VAL A 195 9.15 17.92 6.61
N LYS A 196 8.07 18.60 6.20
CA LYS A 196 6.70 18.10 6.38
C LYS A 196 6.47 16.84 5.57
N SER A 197 6.90 16.73 4.31
CA SER A 197 6.66 15.53 3.49
C SER A 197 7.34 14.28 4.04
N LEU A 198 8.53 14.43 4.62
CA LEU A 198 9.25 13.36 5.33
C LEU A 198 8.61 12.95 6.66
N GLY A 199 7.58 13.66 7.13
CA GLY A 199 6.91 13.39 8.39
C GLY A 199 7.77 13.70 9.62
N LEU A 200 8.74 14.62 9.46
CA LEU A 200 9.66 15.04 10.52
C LEU A 200 9.15 16.25 11.33
N ASN A 201 7.99 16.80 10.97
CA ASN A 201 7.30 17.84 11.73
C ASN A 201 6.09 17.21 12.48
N PRO A 202 6.05 17.24 13.83
CA PRO A 202 5.01 16.61 14.64
C PRO A 202 3.64 17.29 14.54
#